data_AF-A0A2M9BCZ7-F1
#
_entry.id   AF-A0A2M9BCZ7-F1
#
_cell.length_a   1.000
_cell.length_b   1.000
_cell.length_c   1.000
_cell.angle_alpha   90.00
_cell.angle_beta   90.00
_cell.angle_gamma   90.00
#
_symmetry.space_group_name_H-M   'P 1'
#
loop_
_entity.id
_entity.type
_entity.pdbx_description
1 polymer ?
#
loop_
_entity_poly.entity_id
_entity_poly.type
_entity_poly.pdbx_seq_one_letter_code
_entity_poly.pdbx_strand_id
1 'polypeptide(L)'
;MLYRVRTTFRDRPGVLAALATVCGDAGINILSFQAFPAHDGVTDELVVSVGAGWTEIGVAQLVTEAGGRQVSVTRCSARSLRDAPTSYLRAAADVLGGRSSLHAALERLLETEAPDVADYAGHDTIELTGTEPLAVSRAVPFTATERARASALADLVAAVGPAPDPPVPAAPRPPAQDPVVRDATAEDADDLAALHTRCSERTLFLRYNAPMTGVIHPRMARRLVAPADGVAVIATTARTVTGHAVAIPTDEDDPTRWELGILVEDVWQRRGLGTALLRHVTWAARRAGAAEVEIVTEPGNDAILRTIGRAGLLARITREGTALRISVALSPDAVPRCASPVR
;
A
#
# COMPACT_ATOMS: atom_id res chain seq x y z
N MET A 1 5.76 -26.40 9.64
CA MET A 1 5.53 -25.03 9.09
C MET A 1 4.04 -24.82 8.92
N LEU A 2 3.56 -23.58 8.95
CA LEU A 2 2.13 -23.27 8.80
C LEU A 2 1.88 -22.55 7.47
N TYR A 3 0.92 -23.05 6.70
CA TYR A 3 0.46 -22.43 5.47
C TYR A 3 -1.04 -22.17 5.52
N ARG A 4 -1.47 -21.02 4.97
CA ARG A 4 -2.86 -20.72 4.64
C ARG A 4 -3.08 -21.12 3.18
N VAL A 5 -4.04 -22.01 2.96
CA VAL A 5 -4.46 -22.47 1.64
C VAL A 5 -5.84 -21.87 1.38
N ARG A 6 -6.01 -21.19 0.24
CA ARG A 6 -7.32 -20.85 -0.30
C ARG A 6 -7.53 -21.60 -1.60
N THR A 7 -8.70 -22.17 -1.79
CA THR A 7 -9.05 -22.94 -2.98
C THR A 7 -10.56 -22.91 -3.17
N THR A 8 -11.01 -23.04 -4.40
CA THR A 8 -12.44 -23.12 -4.73
C THR A 8 -12.77 -24.53 -5.18
N PHE A 9 -13.80 -25.11 -4.56
CA PHE A 9 -14.35 -26.41 -4.92
C PHE A 9 -15.79 -26.27 -5.42
N ARG A 10 -16.24 -27.26 -6.19
CA ARG A 10 -17.66 -27.40 -6.52
C ARG A 10 -18.43 -27.75 -5.24
N ASP A 11 -19.55 -27.09 -5.03
CA ASP A 11 -20.42 -27.35 -3.88
C ASP A 11 -21.15 -28.70 -4.04
N ARG A 12 -20.55 -29.76 -3.50
CA ARG A 12 -21.16 -31.10 -3.45
C ARG A 12 -20.67 -31.88 -2.22
N PRO A 13 -21.49 -32.78 -1.66
CA PRO A 13 -21.07 -33.61 -0.54
C PRO A 13 -19.79 -34.42 -0.83
N GLY A 14 -18.95 -34.58 0.20
CA GLY A 14 -17.77 -35.43 0.17
C GLY A 14 -16.47 -34.79 -0.34
N VAL A 15 -16.51 -33.56 -0.86
CA VAL A 15 -15.29 -32.89 -1.35
C VAL A 15 -14.28 -32.62 -0.24
N LEU A 16 -14.73 -32.08 0.90
CA LEU A 16 -13.86 -31.86 2.05
C LEU A 16 -13.29 -33.17 2.60
N ALA A 17 -14.08 -34.25 2.58
CA ALA A 17 -13.60 -35.57 3.02
C ALA A 17 -12.47 -36.07 2.11
N ALA A 18 -12.62 -35.95 0.79
CA ALA A 18 -11.58 -36.33 -0.16
C ALA A 18 -10.30 -35.49 0.03
N LEU A 19 -10.44 -34.17 0.23
CA LEU A 19 -9.30 -33.30 0.53
C LEU A 19 -8.61 -33.70 1.83
N ALA A 20 -9.37 -33.96 2.90
CA ALA A 20 -8.83 -34.39 4.19
C ALA A 20 -8.09 -35.73 4.08
N THR A 21 -8.57 -36.67 3.29
CA THR A 21 -7.86 -37.94 3.00
C THR A 21 -6.54 -37.68 2.31
N VAL A 22 -6.52 -36.89 1.23
CA VAL A 22 -5.29 -36.58 0.49
C VAL A 22 -4.27 -35.85 1.38
N CYS A 23 -4.71 -34.91 2.22
CA CYS A 23 -3.84 -34.26 3.20
C CYS A 23 -3.31 -35.28 4.24
N GLY A 24 -4.16 -36.16 4.75
CA GLY A 24 -3.78 -37.19 5.71
C GLY A 24 -2.72 -38.15 5.18
N ASP A 25 -2.91 -38.65 3.96
CA ASP A 25 -1.97 -39.56 3.28
C ASP A 25 -0.61 -38.87 3.02
N ALA A 26 -0.63 -37.56 2.81
CA ALA A 26 0.55 -36.71 2.63
C ALA A 26 1.21 -36.26 3.94
N GLY A 27 0.66 -36.62 5.11
CA GLY A 27 1.13 -36.18 6.42
C GLY A 27 0.90 -34.69 6.70
N ILE A 28 -0.07 -34.07 6.04
CA ILE A 28 -0.47 -32.68 6.21
C ILE A 28 -1.65 -32.61 7.17
N ASN A 29 -1.50 -31.87 8.27
CA ASN A 29 -2.55 -31.71 9.27
C ASN A 29 -3.36 -30.44 9.02
N ILE A 30 -4.69 -30.56 8.91
CA ILE A 30 -5.61 -29.41 8.80
C ILE A 30 -5.94 -28.92 10.21
N LEU A 31 -5.48 -27.71 10.55
CA LEU A 31 -5.66 -27.12 11.88
C LEU A 31 -6.87 -26.19 11.98
N SER A 32 -7.30 -25.62 10.86
CA SER A 32 -8.46 -24.74 10.78
C SER A 32 -9.08 -24.87 9.39
N PHE A 33 -10.40 -24.74 9.33
CA PHE A 33 -11.17 -24.76 8.09
C PHE A 33 -12.29 -23.72 8.15
N GLN A 34 -12.43 -22.93 7.09
CA GLN A 34 -13.54 -22.02 6.88
C GLN A 34 -14.02 -22.14 5.44
N ALA A 35 -15.32 -22.31 5.26
CA ALA A 35 -15.97 -22.32 3.95
C ALA A 35 -16.64 -20.98 3.69
N PHE A 36 -16.46 -20.44 2.49
CA PHE A 36 -17.07 -19.20 2.04
C PHE A 36 -17.93 -19.44 0.79
N PRO A 37 -19.22 -19.06 0.79
CA PRO A 37 -20.04 -19.13 -0.41
C PRO A 37 -19.46 -18.25 -1.53
N ALA A 38 -19.38 -18.78 -2.75
CA ALA A 38 -18.95 -18.06 -3.95
C ALA A 38 -19.96 -18.27 -5.10
N HIS A 39 -19.93 -17.43 -6.13
CA HIS A 39 -20.86 -17.56 -7.27
C HIS A 39 -20.71 -18.88 -8.05
N ASP A 40 -19.51 -19.46 -8.09
CA ASP A 40 -19.19 -20.71 -8.82
C ASP A 40 -18.78 -21.87 -7.90
N GLY A 41 -19.24 -21.89 -6.63
CA GLY A 41 -18.97 -22.98 -5.68
C GLY A 41 -18.70 -22.48 -4.26
N VAL A 42 -17.78 -23.13 -3.56
CA VAL A 42 -17.35 -22.76 -2.22
C VAL A 42 -15.85 -22.48 -2.24
N THR A 43 -15.46 -21.29 -1.77
CA THR A 43 -14.06 -20.96 -1.51
C THR A 43 -13.73 -21.41 -0.09
N ASP A 44 -12.90 -22.44 0.01
CA ASP A 44 -12.41 -22.97 1.27
C ASP A 44 -11.08 -22.31 1.63
N GLU A 45 -10.95 -21.89 2.89
CA GLU A 45 -9.71 -21.48 3.52
C GLU A 45 -9.31 -22.51 4.58
N LEU A 46 -8.10 -23.04 4.45
CA LEU A 46 -7.52 -24.00 5.39
C LEU A 46 -6.23 -23.43 5.97
N VAL A 47 -6.02 -23.63 7.27
CA VAL A 47 -4.68 -23.48 7.86
C VAL A 47 -4.13 -24.89 8.07
N VAL A 48 -3.02 -25.18 7.42
CA VAL A 48 -2.39 -26.51 7.46
C VAL A 48 -1.02 -26.45 8.11
N SER A 49 -0.69 -27.51 8.86
CA SER A 49 0.65 -27.78 9.35
C SER A 49 1.31 -28.85 8.51
N VAL A 50 2.50 -28.54 8.01
CA VAL A 50 3.29 -29.41 7.14
C VAL A 50 4.67 -29.69 7.70
N GLY A 51 5.24 -30.85 7.33
CA GLY A 51 6.64 -31.22 7.63
C GLY A 51 7.67 -30.36 6.89
N ALA A 52 8.95 -30.50 7.25
CA ALA A 52 10.02 -29.63 6.73
C ALA A 52 10.29 -29.73 5.22
N GLY A 53 9.87 -30.82 4.56
CA GLY A 53 10.04 -31.04 3.12
C GLY A 53 8.96 -30.40 2.23
N TRP A 54 7.93 -29.79 2.81
CA TRP A 54 6.81 -29.22 2.05
C TRP A 54 7.03 -27.75 1.71
N THR A 55 6.95 -27.44 0.42
CA THR A 55 6.95 -26.06 -0.11
C THR A 55 5.53 -25.59 -0.40
N GLU A 56 5.35 -24.27 -0.55
CA GLU A 56 4.08 -23.66 -0.95
C GLU A 56 3.58 -24.23 -2.29
N ILE A 57 4.49 -24.44 -3.23
CA ILE A 57 4.22 -25.04 -4.54
C ILE A 57 3.75 -26.49 -4.39
N GLY A 58 4.42 -27.29 -3.55
CA GLY A 58 4.05 -28.69 -3.33
C GLY A 58 2.66 -28.82 -2.72
N VAL A 59 2.32 -27.96 -1.75
CA VAL A 59 0.97 -27.94 -1.17
C VAL A 59 -0.07 -27.48 -2.20
N ALA A 60 0.25 -26.47 -3.02
CA ALA A 60 -0.66 -26.01 -4.07
C ALA A 60 -0.95 -27.11 -5.11
N GLN A 61 0.08 -27.88 -5.52
CA GLN A 61 -0.05 -29.00 -6.44
C GLN A 61 -0.96 -30.09 -5.88
N LEU A 62 -0.71 -30.54 -4.63
CA LEU A 62 -1.52 -31.55 -3.96
C LEU A 62 -3.01 -31.15 -3.88
N VAL A 63 -3.29 -29.90 -3.52
CA VAL A 63 -4.68 -29.39 -3.43
C VAL A 63 -5.33 -29.29 -4.81
N THR A 64 -4.56 -28.95 -5.83
CA THR A 64 -5.04 -28.90 -7.22
C THR A 64 -5.37 -30.30 -7.75
N GLU A 65 -4.53 -31.29 -7.47
CA GLU A 65 -4.76 -32.71 -7.80
C GLU A 65 -5.98 -33.29 -7.08
N ALA A 66 -6.25 -32.83 -5.85
CA ALA A 66 -7.47 -33.13 -5.11
C ALA A 66 -8.73 -32.45 -5.71
N GLY A 67 -8.60 -31.70 -6.81
CA GLY A 67 -9.69 -31.06 -7.54
C GLY A 67 -9.95 -29.60 -7.15
N GLY A 68 -9.04 -28.98 -6.39
CA GLY A 68 -9.10 -27.57 -6.04
C GLY A 68 -8.84 -26.66 -7.24
N ARG A 69 -9.58 -25.56 -7.35
CA ARG A 69 -9.38 -24.52 -8.37
C ARG A 69 -8.95 -23.22 -7.72
N GLN A 70 -8.25 -22.37 -8.47
CA GLN A 70 -7.78 -21.06 -7.97
C GLN A 70 -7.01 -21.20 -6.64
N VAL A 71 -6.13 -22.21 -6.57
CA VAL A 71 -5.39 -22.53 -5.36
C VAL A 71 -4.33 -21.46 -5.11
N SER A 72 -4.35 -20.85 -3.92
CA SER A 72 -3.30 -19.97 -3.44
C SER A 72 -2.80 -20.48 -2.09
N VAL A 73 -1.48 -20.55 -1.93
CA VAL A 73 -0.83 -20.98 -0.70
C VAL A 73 0.10 -19.88 -0.23
N THR A 74 -0.07 -19.43 1.01
CA THR A 74 0.80 -18.42 1.62
C THR A 74 1.30 -18.89 2.97
N ARG A 75 2.51 -18.46 3.36
CA ARG A 75 2.98 -18.66 4.74
C ARG A 75 2.10 -17.90 5.70
N CYS A 76 1.78 -18.53 6.82
CA CYS A 76 1.03 -17.89 7.89
C CYS A 76 1.64 -18.17 9.25
N SER A 77 1.18 -17.45 10.27
CA SER A 77 1.65 -17.62 11.65
C SER A 77 0.58 -18.29 12.50
N ALA A 78 0.90 -18.60 13.76
CA ALA A 78 -0.06 -19.10 14.73
C ALA A 78 -1.24 -18.14 14.99
N ARG A 79 -1.14 -16.86 14.60
CA ARG A 79 -2.27 -15.90 14.67
C ARG A 79 -3.46 -16.35 13.85
N SER A 80 -3.23 -17.04 12.73
CA SER A 80 -4.28 -17.52 11.83
C SER A 80 -5.10 -18.68 12.42
N LEU A 81 -4.67 -19.24 13.55
CA LEU A 81 -5.40 -20.26 14.31
C LEU A 81 -6.27 -19.67 15.43
N ARG A 82 -6.23 -18.35 15.64
CA ARG A 82 -7.06 -17.71 16.65
C ARG A 82 -8.51 -17.71 16.22
N ASP A 83 -9.39 -17.94 17.18
CA ASP A 83 -10.83 -17.81 16.97
C ASP A 83 -11.16 -16.39 16.48
N ALA A 84 -11.67 -16.29 15.26
CA ALA A 84 -11.94 -15.01 14.62
C ALA A 84 -13.05 -14.24 15.36
N PRO A 85 -14.22 -14.81 15.68
CA PRO A 85 -15.25 -14.12 16.47
C PRO A 85 -14.73 -13.50 17.77
N THR A 86 -14.00 -14.26 18.59
CA THR A 86 -13.40 -13.76 19.83
C THR A 86 -12.40 -12.64 19.57
N SER A 87 -11.62 -12.76 18.49
CA SER A 87 -10.61 -11.75 18.12
C SER A 87 -11.25 -10.43 17.69
N TYR A 88 -12.37 -10.48 16.95
CA TYR A 88 -13.15 -9.30 16.57
C TYR A 88 -13.85 -8.65 17.79
N LEU A 89 -14.42 -9.43 18.70
CA LEU A 89 -15.02 -8.91 19.93
C LEU A 89 -14.00 -8.22 20.84
N ARG A 90 -12.81 -8.81 20.99
CA ARG A 90 -11.70 -8.19 21.75
C ARG A 90 -11.23 -6.90 21.10
N ALA A 91 -11.11 -6.90 19.77
CA ALA A 91 -10.75 -5.70 19.03
C ALA A 91 -11.78 -4.58 19.23
N ALA A 92 -13.08 -4.90 19.17
CA ALA A 92 -14.15 -3.94 19.46
C ALA A 92 -14.01 -3.37 20.88
N ALA A 93 -13.79 -4.21 21.88
CA ALA A 93 -13.61 -3.79 23.26
C ALA A 93 -12.35 -2.93 23.48
N ASP A 94 -11.28 -3.19 22.73
CA ASP A 94 -10.05 -2.39 22.77
C ASP A 94 -10.24 -1.02 22.10
N VAL A 95 -10.93 -0.97 20.97
CA VAL A 95 -11.23 0.28 20.25
C VAL A 95 -12.18 1.16 21.06
N LEU A 96 -13.29 0.59 21.54
CA LEU A 96 -14.26 1.30 22.39
C LEU A 96 -13.64 1.75 23.72
N GLY A 97 -12.65 0.99 24.23
CA GLY A 97 -11.91 1.34 25.44
C GLY A 97 -10.73 2.29 25.21
N GLY A 98 -10.52 2.80 24.00
CA GLY A 98 -9.42 3.72 23.66
C GLY A 98 -8.01 3.11 23.70
N ARG A 99 -7.89 1.78 23.78
CA ARG A 99 -6.59 1.06 23.80
C ARG A 99 -6.00 0.85 22.42
N SER A 100 -6.80 0.97 21.37
CA SER A 100 -6.37 0.81 19.98
C SER A 100 -7.23 1.66 19.05
N SER A 101 -6.69 2.11 17.91
CA SER A 101 -7.51 2.71 16.86
C SER A 101 -8.23 1.63 16.04
N LEU A 102 -9.36 1.99 15.42
CA LEU A 102 -10.07 1.08 14.51
C LEU A 102 -9.17 0.63 13.35
N HIS A 103 -8.33 1.55 12.84
CA HIS A 103 -7.34 1.26 11.80
C HIS A 103 -6.39 0.14 12.23
N ALA A 104 -5.69 0.32 13.35
CA ALA A 104 -4.70 -0.65 13.82
C ALA A 104 -5.33 -2.00 14.18
N ALA A 105 -6.57 -1.98 14.69
CA ALA A 105 -7.34 -3.19 14.96
C ALA A 105 -7.62 -3.98 13.66
N LEU A 106 -8.03 -3.30 12.58
CA LEU A 106 -8.31 -3.92 11.29
C LEU A 106 -7.05 -4.44 10.60
N GLU A 107 -5.95 -3.69 10.59
CA GLU A 107 -4.68 -4.16 10.03
C GLU A 107 -4.23 -5.48 10.68
N ARG A 108 -4.36 -5.55 12.01
CA ARG A 108 -4.03 -6.75 12.77
C ARG A 108 -4.98 -7.91 12.51
N LEU A 109 -6.29 -7.65 12.41
CA LEU A 109 -7.31 -8.69 12.18
C LEU A 109 -7.29 -9.24 10.76
N LEU A 110 -6.94 -8.40 9.79
CA LEU A 110 -6.94 -8.72 8.36
C LEU A 110 -5.56 -9.10 7.83
N GLU A 111 -4.55 -9.08 8.69
CA GLU A 111 -3.15 -9.41 8.39
C GLU A 111 -2.66 -8.66 7.14
N THR A 112 -2.83 -7.33 7.13
CA THR A 112 -2.49 -6.46 5.98
C THR A 112 -0.99 -6.17 5.83
N GLU A 113 -0.14 -6.90 6.57
CA GLU A 113 1.32 -6.81 6.40
C GLU A 113 1.67 -7.13 4.94
N ALA A 114 2.44 -6.24 4.30
CA ALA A 114 2.81 -6.37 2.91
C ALA A 114 3.64 -7.65 2.69
N PRO A 115 3.20 -8.57 1.80
CA PRO A 115 4.02 -9.73 1.47
C PRO A 115 5.21 -9.33 0.57
N ASP A 116 6.26 -10.14 0.60
CA ASP A 116 7.41 -10.05 -0.29
C ASP A 116 7.01 -10.64 -1.66
N VAL A 117 6.46 -9.82 -2.57
CA VAL A 117 5.90 -10.29 -3.86
C VAL A 117 6.72 -9.76 -5.03
N ALA A 118 7.16 -10.68 -5.90
CA ALA A 118 7.90 -10.37 -7.13
C ALA A 118 7.02 -9.90 -8.30
N ASP A 119 5.69 -10.07 -8.22
CA ASP A 119 4.74 -9.72 -9.28
C ASP A 119 3.47 -9.11 -8.66
N TYR A 120 3.38 -7.78 -8.72
CA TYR A 120 2.37 -6.98 -8.01
C TYR A 120 1.24 -6.59 -8.96
N ALA A 121 0.06 -7.23 -8.81
CA ALA A 121 -1.13 -6.92 -9.61
C ALA A 121 -2.03 -5.81 -9.01
N GLY A 122 -1.60 -5.17 -7.91
CA GLY A 122 -2.39 -4.19 -7.15
C GLY A 122 -2.85 -4.70 -5.78
N HIS A 123 -3.07 -3.79 -4.83
CA HIS A 123 -3.73 -4.11 -3.56
C HIS A 123 -5.25 -4.17 -3.74
N ASP A 124 -5.86 -5.22 -3.20
CA ASP A 124 -7.28 -5.18 -2.93
C ASP A 124 -7.53 -4.28 -1.71
N THR A 125 -8.58 -3.46 -1.75
CA THR A 125 -8.84 -2.42 -0.74
C THR A 125 -10.26 -2.57 -0.18
N ILE A 126 -10.39 -2.44 1.14
CA ILE A 126 -11.67 -2.25 1.82
C ILE A 126 -11.74 -0.78 2.21
N GLU A 127 -12.72 -0.07 1.66
CA GLU A 127 -13.06 1.30 2.08
C GLU A 127 -14.25 1.23 3.04
N LEU A 128 -14.07 1.75 4.25
CA LEU A 128 -15.07 1.80 5.30
C LEU A 128 -15.54 3.24 5.47
N THR A 129 -16.84 3.43 5.40
CA THR A 129 -17.48 4.75 5.54
C THR A 129 -17.76 5.01 7.02
N GLY A 130 -17.03 5.95 7.60
CA GLY A 130 -17.21 6.40 8.99
C GLY A 130 -17.11 7.93 9.08
N THR A 131 -17.02 8.46 10.31
CA THR A 131 -16.75 9.89 10.55
C THR A 131 -15.41 10.33 9.96
N GLU A 132 -14.42 9.44 9.98
CA GLU A 132 -13.22 9.51 9.14
C GLU A 132 -13.22 8.35 8.12
N PRO A 133 -12.98 8.60 6.83
CA PRO A 133 -12.86 7.55 5.84
C PRO A 133 -11.63 6.68 6.13
N LEU A 134 -11.85 5.39 6.35
CA LEU A 134 -10.82 4.42 6.67
C LEU A 134 -10.66 3.44 5.51
N ALA A 135 -9.42 3.19 5.09
CA ALA A 135 -9.12 2.19 4.08
C ALA A 135 -8.02 1.25 4.57
N VAL A 136 -8.22 -0.05 4.34
CA VAL A 136 -7.20 -1.09 4.58
C VAL A 136 -6.96 -1.82 3.27
N SER A 137 -5.69 -2.07 2.94
CA SER A 137 -5.28 -2.66 1.67
C SER A 137 -4.27 -3.77 1.85
N ARG A 138 -4.30 -4.81 1.00
CA ARG A 138 -3.27 -5.86 0.98
C ARG A 138 -3.16 -6.51 -0.40
N ALA A 139 -2.04 -7.18 -0.69
CA ALA A 139 -1.74 -7.73 -2.02
C ALA A 139 -2.58 -8.97 -2.38
N VAL A 140 -3.03 -9.72 -1.38
CA VAL A 140 -3.92 -10.86 -1.58
C VAL A 140 -5.38 -10.39 -1.43
N PRO A 141 -6.28 -10.65 -2.40
CA PRO A 141 -7.66 -10.20 -2.32
C PRO A 141 -8.37 -10.53 -1.00
N PHE A 142 -9.20 -9.60 -0.54
CA PHE A 142 -10.08 -9.81 0.60
C PHE A 142 -11.28 -10.67 0.20
N THR A 143 -11.63 -11.63 1.05
CA THR A 143 -12.86 -12.39 0.91
C THR A 143 -14.06 -11.50 1.23
N ALA A 144 -15.24 -11.89 0.73
CA ALA A 144 -16.50 -11.22 1.09
C ALA A 144 -16.74 -11.22 2.61
N THR A 145 -16.34 -12.28 3.31
CA THR A 145 -16.46 -12.40 4.77
C THR A 145 -15.53 -11.44 5.51
N GLU A 146 -14.30 -11.26 5.05
CA GLU A 146 -13.38 -10.27 5.62
C GLU A 146 -13.95 -8.85 5.49
N ARG A 147 -14.52 -8.52 4.33
CA ARG A 147 -15.21 -7.23 4.11
C ARG A 147 -16.42 -7.05 5.02
N ALA A 148 -17.28 -8.06 5.10
CA ALA A 148 -18.47 -8.01 5.94
C ALA A 148 -18.12 -7.83 7.43
N ARG A 149 -17.10 -8.55 7.92
CA ARG A 149 -16.64 -8.42 9.31
C ARG A 149 -16.00 -7.06 9.58
N ALA A 150 -15.21 -6.54 8.64
CA ALA A 150 -14.61 -5.21 8.75
C ALA A 150 -15.69 -4.10 8.81
N SER A 151 -16.71 -4.18 7.94
CA SER A 151 -17.87 -3.28 7.95
C SER A 151 -18.62 -3.37 9.28
N ALA A 152 -18.98 -4.58 9.72
CA ALA A 152 -19.72 -4.77 10.96
C ALA A 152 -18.96 -4.26 12.20
N LEU A 153 -17.63 -4.41 12.23
CA LEU A 153 -16.81 -3.85 13.31
C LEU A 153 -16.82 -2.32 13.30
N ALA A 154 -16.69 -1.70 12.12
CA ALA A 154 -16.75 -0.24 11.99
C ALA A 154 -18.13 0.30 12.39
N ASP A 155 -19.21 -0.34 11.95
CA ASP A 155 -20.59 0.01 12.30
C ASP A 155 -20.81 -0.07 13.82
N LEU A 156 -20.32 -1.13 14.47
CA LEU A 156 -20.41 -1.30 15.92
C LEU A 156 -19.67 -0.19 16.68
N VAL A 157 -18.44 0.13 16.25
CA VAL A 157 -17.64 1.19 16.88
C VAL A 157 -18.30 2.55 16.69
N ALA A 158 -18.87 2.84 15.51
CA ALA A 158 -19.60 4.07 15.26
C ALA A 158 -20.90 4.18 16.08
N ALA A 159 -21.60 3.07 16.30
CA ALA A 159 -22.86 3.05 17.05
C ALA A 159 -22.67 3.18 18.57
N VAL A 160 -21.56 2.67 19.12
CA VAL A 160 -21.32 2.57 20.58
C VAL A 160 -20.25 3.57 21.06
N GLY A 161 -19.38 4.02 20.17
CA GLY A 161 -18.31 4.97 20.48
C GLY A 161 -18.85 6.31 21.01
N PRO A 162 -17.98 7.13 21.64
CA PRO A 162 -18.37 8.48 22.04
C PRO A 162 -18.89 9.26 20.83
N ALA A 163 -19.87 10.13 21.07
CA ALA A 163 -20.35 11.04 20.03
C ALA A 163 -19.15 11.71 19.37
N PRO A 164 -19.08 11.73 18.02
CA PRO A 164 -17.94 12.32 17.35
C PRO A 164 -17.75 13.75 17.83
N ASP A 165 -16.49 14.16 18.03
CA ASP A 165 -16.17 15.56 18.16
C ASP A 165 -16.81 16.32 17.00
N PRO A 166 -17.33 17.55 17.23
CA PRO A 166 -17.90 18.36 16.16
C PRO A 166 -16.91 18.38 14.99
N PRO A 167 -17.39 18.20 13.74
CA PRO A 167 -16.53 17.99 12.61
C PRO A 167 -15.50 19.11 12.55
N VAL A 168 -14.22 18.75 12.61
CA VAL A 168 -13.14 19.67 12.25
C VAL A 168 -13.51 20.18 10.86
N PRO A 169 -13.70 21.49 10.67
CA PRO A 169 -14.22 22.02 9.42
C PRO A 169 -13.34 21.49 8.29
N ALA A 170 -13.97 20.78 7.35
CA ALA A 170 -13.31 20.29 6.17
C ALA A 170 -12.51 21.45 5.57
N ALA A 171 -11.20 21.23 5.40
CA ALA A 171 -10.29 22.27 4.94
C ALA A 171 -10.90 22.96 3.70
N PRO A 172 -10.84 24.30 3.64
CA PRO A 172 -11.58 25.07 2.65
C PRO A 172 -11.32 24.51 1.26
N ARG A 173 -12.41 24.14 0.58
CA ARG A 173 -12.37 23.67 -0.80
C ARG A 173 -11.65 24.74 -1.63
N PRO A 174 -10.49 24.46 -2.22
CA PRO A 174 -9.78 25.46 -2.98
C PRO A 174 -10.57 25.80 -4.26
N PRO A 175 -10.34 26.99 -4.85
CA PRO A 175 -11.12 27.52 -5.96
C PRO A 175 -11.16 26.57 -7.17
N ALA A 176 -12.21 26.69 -7.98
CA ALA A 176 -12.62 25.77 -9.04
C ALA A 176 -11.69 25.67 -10.26
N GLN A 177 -10.47 26.21 -10.21
CA GLN A 177 -9.50 26.08 -11.30
C GLN A 177 -8.58 24.90 -11.05
N ASP A 178 -8.49 24.01 -12.04
CA ASP A 178 -7.60 22.86 -11.96
C ASP A 178 -6.13 23.32 -12.04
N PRO A 179 -5.25 22.84 -11.13
CA PRO A 179 -3.85 23.18 -11.17
C PRO A 179 -3.19 22.73 -12.47
N VAL A 180 -2.32 23.57 -13.02
CA VAL A 180 -1.51 23.25 -14.20
C VAL A 180 -0.15 22.74 -13.75
N VAL A 181 0.29 21.63 -14.33
CA VAL A 181 1.62 21.05 -14.09
C VAL A 181 2.60 21.61 -15.12
N ARG A 182 3.74 22.12 -14.66
CA ARG A 182 4.83 22.62 -15.50
C ARG A 182 6.20 22.39 -14.85
N ASP A 183 7.26 22.49 -15.65
CA ASP A 183 8.62 22.51 -15.14
C ASP A 183 8.81 23.69 -14.16
N ALA A 184 9.55 23.44 -13.08
CA ALA A 184 9.88 24.42 -12.07
C ALA A 184 11.06 25.30 -12.53
N THR A 185 11.08 26.55 -12.07
CA THR A 185 12.18 27.48 -12.28
C THR A 185 12.71 28.00 -10.94
N ALA A 186 13.87 28.66 -10.96
CA ALA A 186 14.43 29.28 -9.76
C ALA A 186 13.52 30.36 -9.15
N GLU A 187 12.59 30.93 -9.92
CA GLU A 187 11.62 31.93 -9.46
C GLU A 187 10.54 31.31 -8.56
N ASP A 188 10.30 30.00 -8.66
CA ASP A 188 9.28 29.29 -7.87
C ASP A 188 9.72 29.01 -6.42
N ALA A 189 10.92 29.42 -6.01
CA ALA A 189 11.50 29.06 -4.71
C ALA A 189 10.70 29.60 -3.52
N ASP A 190 10.24 30.84 -3.57
CA ASP A 190 9.48 31.45 -2.49
C ASP A 190 8.07 30.82 -2.39
N ASP A 191 7.44 30.53 -3.52
CA ASP A 191 6.15 29.85 -3.58
C ASP A 191 6.25 28.39 -3.10
N LEU A 192 7.36 27.70 -3.37
CA LEU A 192 7.62 26.37 -2.83
C LEU A 192 7.82 26.41 -1.32
N ALA A 193 8.53 27.42 -0.79
CA ALA A 193 8.65 27.60 0.66
C ALA A 193 7.28 27.85 1.29
N ALA A 194 6.42 28.66 0.64
CA ALA A 194 5.05 28.86 1.07
C ALA A 194 4.17 27.60 0.97
N LEU A 195 4.43 26.69 0.01
CA LEU A 195 3.78 25.37 -0.04
C LEU A 195 4.07 24.57 1.24
N HIS A 196 5.34 24.53 1.67
CA HIS A 196 5.74 23.75 2.85
C HIS A 196 5.07 24.23 4.13
N THR A 197 4.89 25.55 4.30
CA THR A 197 4.24 26.11 5.50
C THR A 197 2.76 25.78 5.58
N ARG A 198 2.11 25.46 4.45
CA ARG A 198 0.69 25.07 4.40
C ARG A 198 0.47 23.56 4.52
N CYS A 199 1.49 22.75 4.27
CA CYS A 199 1.39 21.30 4.41
C CYS A 199 1.33 20.88 5.89
N SER A 200 0.56 19.85 6.18
CA SER A 200 0.56 19.23 7.51
C SER A 200 1.91 18.57 7.82
N GLU A 201 2.22 18.42 9.12
CA GLU A 201 3.41 17.69 9.58
C GLU A 201 3.43 16.25 9.05
N ARG A 202 2.27 15.60 8.94
CA ARG A 202 2.13 14.26 8.35
C ARG A 202 2.54 14.26 6.88
N THR A 203 2.07 15.22 6.09
CA THR A 203 2.38 15.33 4.67
C THR A 203 3.88 15.59 4.44
N LEU A 204 4.50 16.43 5.28
CA LEU A 204 5.94 16.68 5.24
C LEU A 204 6.76 15.46 5.69
N PHE A 205 6.33 14.78 6.75
CA PHE A 205 6.96 13.56 7.23
C PHE A 205 6.98 12.48 6.15
N LEU A 206 5.87 12.27 5.42
CA LEU A 206 5.83 11.30 4.31
C LEU A 206 6.71 11.71 3.12
N ARG A 207 6.96 13.01 2.91
CA ARG A 207 7.85 13.51 1.85
C ARG A 207 9.32 13.33 2.20
N TYR A 208 9.68 13.50 3.46
CA TYR A 208 11.08 13.60 3.91
C TYR A 208 11.54 12.41 4.76
N ASN A 209 10.63 11.51 5.14
CA ASN A 209 10.84 10.43 6.10
C ASN A 209 11.53 10.91 7.39
N ALA A 210 11.23 12.14 7.81
CA ALA A 210 11.83 12.80 8.95
C ALA A 210 10.86 13.82 9.54
N PRO A 211 10.84 14.02 10.88
CA PRO A 211 10.08 15.10 11.50
C PRO A 211 10.55 16.44 10.93
N MET A 212 9.63 17.19 10.33
CA MET A 212 9.92 18.47 9.69
C MET A 212 8.82 19.47 9.99
N THR A 213 9.21 20.69 10.31
CA THR A 213 8.30 21.84 10.38
C THR A 213 8.14 22.43 8.99
N GLY A 214 6.98 23.01 8.67
CA GLY A 214 6.71 23.57 7.33
C GLY A 214 7.62 24.74 6.91
N VAL A 215 8.52 25.21 7.78
CA VAL A 215 9.45 26.30 7.49
C VAL A 215 10.76 25.72 6.94
N ILE A 216 10.98 25.87 5.64
CA ILE A 216 12.24 25.47 4.99
C ILE A 216 13.15 26.68 4.71
N HIS A 217 14.46 26.47 4.80
CA HIS A 217 15.43 27.52 4.51
C HIS A 217 15.43 27.88 3.00
N PRO A 218 15.57 29.15 2.59
CA PRO A 218 15.53 29.55 1.17
C PRO A 218 16.50 28.79 0.25
N ARG A 219 17.70 28.48 0.77
CA ARG A 219 18.66 27.60 0.08
C ARG A 219 18.10 26.20 -0.26
N MET A 220 17.32 25.59 0.63
CA MET A 220 16.68 24.30 0.37
C MET A 220 15.59 24.43 -0.69
N ALA A 221 14.73 25.44 -0.59
CA ALA A 221 13.69 25.70 -1.58
C ALA A 221 14.29 25.87 -2.99
N ARG A 222 15.37 26.65 -3.14
CA ARG A 222 16.10 26.80 -4.41
C ARG A 222 16.62 25.49 -4.98
N ARG A 223 17.20 24.61 -4.13
CA ARG A 223 17.68 23.28 -4.58
C ARG A 223 16.54 22.36 -5.02
N LEU A 224 15.34 22.53 -4.47
CA LEU A 224 14.18 21.72 -4.81
C LEU A 224 13.50 22.18 -6.12
N VAL A 225 13.50 23.48 -6.44
CA VAL A 225 12.93 24.00 -7.71
C VAL A 225 13.94 24.05 -8.86
N ALA A 226 15.24 24.11 -8.55
CA ALA A 226 16.32 24.16 -9.54
C ALA A 226 17.49 23.27 -9.07
N PRO A 227 17.33 21.93 -9.09
CA PRO A 227 18.43 21.01 -8.82
C PRO A 227 19.53 21.14 -9.88
N ALA A 228 20.80 20.92 -9.49
CA ALA A 228 21.94 21.06 -10.41
C ALA A 228 21.91 20.03 -11.55
N ASP A 229 21.73 18.75 -11.19
CA ASP A 229 21.77 17.62 -12.13
C ASP A 229 20.44 16.87 -12.21
N GLY A 230 19.32 17.55 -11.95
CA GLY A 230 18.00 16.91 -11.86
C GLY A 230 16.89 17.68 -12.57
N VAL A 231 15.66 17.21 -12.37
CA VAL A 231 14.45 17.85 -12.89
C VAL A 231 13.50 18.15 -11.74
N ALA A 232 12.85 19.30 -11.82
CA ALA A 232 11.83 19.71 -10.87
C ALA A 232 10.57 20.18 -11.61
N VAL A 233 9.42 19.86 -11.04
CA VAL A 233 8.10 20.11 -11.60
C VAL A 233 7.22 20.65 -10.49
N ILE A 234 6.38 21.63 -10.81
CA ILE A 234 5.38 22.14 -9.89
C ILE A 234 3.98 22.05 -10.47
N ALA A 235 3.02 21.95 -9.57
CA ALA A 235 1.62 22.13 -9.85
C ALA A 235 1.20 23.50 -9.32
N THR A 236 0.73 24.38 -10.19
CA THR A 236 0.39 25.76 -9.83
C THR A 236 -1.03 26.12 -10.24
N THR A 237 -1.66 26.95 -9.42
CA THR A 237 -2.89 27.67 -9.77
C THR A 237 -2.54 29.11 -10.13
N ALA A 238 -3.51 29.93 -10.53
CA ALA A 238 -3.26 31.35 -10.78
C ALA A 238 -2.72 32.15 -9.57
N ARG A 239 -2.70 31.56 -8.36
CA ARG A 239 -2.35 32.24 -7.11
C ARG A 239 -1.18 31.63 -6.36
N THR A 240 -1.01 30.30 -6.40
CA THR A 240 -0.01 29.60 -5.57
C THR A 240 0.41 28.28 -6.19
N VAL A 241 1.62 27.83 -5.81
CA VAL A 241 2.07 26.45 -5.98
C VAL A 241 1.35 25.54 -4.99
N THR A 242 0.77 24.45 -5.49
CA THR A 242 -0.11 23.49 -4.78
C THR A 242 0.50 22.09 -4.67
N GLY A 243 1.55 21.83 -5.44
CA GLY A 243 2.31 20.60 -5.38
C GLY A 243 3.66 20.73 -6.07
N HIS A 244 4.56 19.81 -5.77
CA HIS A 244 5.94 19.80 -6.23
C HIS A 244 6.41 18.36 -6.39
N ALA A 245 7.20 18.12 -7.41
CA ALA A 245 7.95 16.87 -7.59
C ALA A 245 9.36 17.19 -8.07
N VAL A 246 10.34 16.44 -7.57
CA VAL A 246 11.73 16.59 -7.96
C VAL A 246 12.34 15.21 -8.12
N ALA A 247 13.15 15.03 -9.15
CA ALA A 247 13.96 13.84 -9.36
C ALA A 247 15.42 14.25 -9.57
N ILE A 248 16.34 13.63 -8.82
CA ILE A 248 17.78 13.92 -8.85
C ILE A 248 18.59 12.63 -8.91
N PRO A 249 19.77 12.60 -9.56
CA PRO A 249 20.69 11.46 -9.51
C PRO A 249 21.09 11.15 -8.06
N THR A 250 21.11 9.87 -7.70
CA THR A 250 21.48 9.42 -6.35
C THR A 250 22.96 9.10 -6.21
N ASP A 251 23.60 8.69 -7.30
CA ASP A 251 24.95 8.14 -7.27
C ASP A 251 25.78 8.71 -8.44
N GLU A 252 27.03 9.07 -8.16
CA GLU A 252 27.99 9.48 -9.19
C GLU A 252 28.44 8.27 -10.03
N ASP A 253 28.42 7.06 -9.47
CA ASP A 253 28.83 5.82 -10.13
C ASP A 253 27.74 5.23 -11.05
N ASP A 254 26.46 5.53 -10.77
CA ASP A 254 25.32 5.19 -11.64
C ASP A 254 24.40 6.40 -11.84
N PRO A 255 24.74 7.31 -12.78
CA PRO A 255 23.96 8.52 -13.04
C PRO A 255 22.60 8.24 -13.68
N THR A 256 22.28 6.97 -13.95
CA THR A 256 20.99 6.57 -14.52
C THR A 256 19.93 6.24 -13.46
N ARG A 257 20.33 6.15 -12.18
CA ARG A 257 19.46 5.97 -11.01
C ARG A 257 19.18 7.27 -10.30
N TRP A 258 17.91 7.62 -10.21
CA TRP A 258 17.47 8.91 -9.69
C TRP A 258 16.52 8.72 -8.51
N GLU A 259 16.64 9.53 -7.46
CA GLU A 259 15.66 9.58 -6.37
C GLU A 259 14.58 10.60 -6.70
N LEU A 260 13.33 10.22 -6.50
CA LEU A 260 12.15 11.02 -6.76
C LEU A 260 11.39 11.29 -5.46
N GLY A 261 11.11 12.56 -5.22
CA GLY A 261 10.24 13.00 -4.13
C GLY A 261 9.06 13.81 -4.64
N ILE A 262 7.91 13.65 -3.98
CA ILE A 262 6.65 14.34 -4.34
C ILE A 262 5.95 14.90 -3.11
N LEU A 263 5.46 16.12 -3.22
CA LEU A 263 4.73 16.83 -2.18
C LEU A 263 3.45 17.43 -2.78
N VAL A 264 2.30 17.20 -2.13
CA VAL A 264 1.02 17.78 -2.53
C VAL A 264 0.35 18.34 -1.29
N GLU A 265 -0.05 19.61 -1.34
CA GLU A 265 -0.76 20.27 -0.25
C GLU A 265 -2.04 19.51 0.11
N ASP A 266 -2.32 19.36 1.40
CA ASP A 266 -3.37 18.51 1.95
C ASP A 266 -4.74 18.75 1.28
N VAL A 267 -5.10 20.01 1.01
CA VAL A 267 -6.38 20.41 0.40
C VAL A 267 -6.52 20.03 -1.09
N TRP A 268 -5.40 19.69 -1.74
CA TRP A 268 -5.33 19.28 -3.15
C TRP A 268 -5.11 17.77 -3.35
N GLN A 269 -4.92 17.03 -2.25
CA GLN A 269 -4.76 15.58 -2.31
C GLN A 269 -6.06 14.88 -2.76
N ARG A 270 -5.91 13.63 -3.24
CA ARG A 270 -7.01 12.78 -3.76
C ARG A 270 -7.75 13.35 -4.99
N ARG A 271 -7.17 14.34 -5.68
CA ARG A 271 -7.71 14.95 -6.91
C ARG A 271 -6.90 14.63 -8.17
N GLY A 272 -6.01 13.63 -8.11
CA GLY A 272 -5.16 13.22 -9.24
C GLY A 272 -3.90 14.08 -9.44
N LEU A 273 -3.68 15.11 -8.61
CA LEU A 273 -2.54 16.02 -8.78
C LEU A 273 -1.19 15.32 -8.62
N GLY A 274 -1.08 14.41 -7.64
CA GLY A 274 0.12 13.59 -7.47
C GLY A 274 0.42 12.72 -8.69
N THR A 275 -0.62 12.18 -9.35
CA THR A 275 -0.48 11.38 -10.56
C THR A 275 -0.01 12.23 -11.74
N ALA A 276 -0.52 13.45 -11.87
CA ALA A 276 -0.11 14.38 -12.92
C ALA A 276 1.36 14.81 -12.75
N LEU A 277 1.75 15.18 -11.52
CA LEU A 277 3.14 15.49 -11.16
C LEU A 277 4.07 14.31 -11.44
N LEU A 278 3.69 13.10 -11.02
CA LEU A 278 4.50 11.90 -11.20
C LEU A 278 4.72 11.57 -12.68
N ARG A 279 3.68 11.64 -13.52
CA ARG A 279 3.82 11.45 -14.98
C ARG A 279 4.76 12.46 -15.61
N HIS A 280 4.64 13.74 -15.23
CA HIS A 280 5.46 14.79 -15.80
C HIS A 280 6.92 14.67 -15.38
N VAL A 281 7.19 14.48 -14.08
CA VAL A 281 8.57 14.39 -13.58
C VAL A 281 9.28 13.14 -14.09
N THR A 282 8.60 11.99 -14.21
CA THR A 282 9.17 10.77 -14.79
C THR A 282 9.47 10.91 -16.28
N TRP A 283 8.60 11.59 -17.03
CA TRP A 283 8.87 11.94 -18.42
C TRP A 283 10.09 12.88 -18.57
N ALA A 284 10.18 13.90 -17.72
CA ALA A 284 11.31 14.83 -17.71
C ALA A 284 12.62 14.13 -17.31
N ALA A 285 12.61 13.30 -16.27
CA ALA A 285 13.77 12.53 -15.81
C ALA A 285 14.28 11.58 -16.89
N ARG A 286 13.36 10.86 -17.57
CA ARG A 286 13.72 10.00 -18.71
C ARG A 286 14.42 10.79 -19.82
N ARG A 287 13.93 11.98 -20.17
CA ARG A 287 14.55 12.84 -21.18
C ARG A 287 15.92 13.37 -20.76
N ALA A 288 16.14 13.51 -19.46
CA ALA A 288 17.42 13.93 -18.88
C ALA A 288 18.42 12.77 -18.69
N GLY A 289 18.04 11.53 -18.99
CA GLY A 289 18.94 10.36 -18.98
C GLY A 289 18.68 9.34 -17.88
N ALA A 290 17.65 9.52 -17.05
CA ALA A 290 17.29 8.54 -16.04
C ALA A 290 16.75 7.24 -16.67
N ALA A 291 17.30 6.09 -16.28
CA ALA A 291 16.80 4.77 -16.66
C ALA A 291 15.83 4.21 -15.60
N GLU A 292 16.03 4.57 -14.34
CA GLU A 292 15.25 4.13 -13.19
C GLU A 292 15.07 5.31 -12.21
N VAL A 293 13.87 5.45 -11.65
CA VAL A 293 13.63 6.35 -10.51
C VAL A 293 13.24 5.55 -9.29
N GLU A 294 13.61 6.07 -8.13
CA GLU A 294 13.41 5.43 -6.86
C GLU A 294 12.70 6.35 -5.88
N ILE A 295 11.73 5.80 -5.16
CA ILE A 295 10.99 6.51 -4.12
C ILE A 295 11.17 5.74 -2.82
N VAL A 296 11.68 6.42 -1.79
CA VAL A 296 11.81 5.86 -0.44
C VAL A 296 10.66 6.38 0.42
N THR A 297 9.91 5.49 1.06
CA THR A 297 8.78 5.83 1.92
C THR A 297 8.68 4.88 3.10
N GLU A 298 8.01 5.28 4.18
CA GLU A 298 7.63 4.34 5.23
C GLU A 298 6.52 3.36 4.81
N PRO A 299 6.47 2.16 5.40
CA PRO A 299 5.33 1.25 5.31
C PRO A 299 4.01 1.93 5.69
N GLY A 300 2.93 1.66 4.94
CA GLY A 300 1.61 2.25 5.16
C GLY A 300 1.33 3.54 4.38
N ASN A 301 2.29 4.08 3.62
CA ASN A 301 2.04 5.17 2.68
C ASN A 301 1.41 4.68 1.37
N ASP A 302 0.24 4.03 1.43
CA ASP A 302 -0.41 3.46 0.23
C ASP A 302 -0.78 4.51 -0.83
N ALA A 303 -0.82 5.79 -0.45
CA ALA A 303 -1.08 6.89 -1.36
C ALA A 303 -0.05 6.95 -2.50
N ILE A 304 1.24 6.73 -2.21
CA ILE A 304 2.27 6.77 -3.25
C ILE A 304 2.15 5.58 -4.20
N LEU A 305 1.89 4.39 -3.68
CA LEU A 305 1.69 3.17 -4.47
C LEU A 305 0.50 3.31 -5.43
N ARG A 306 -0.64 3.81 -4.94
CA ARG A 306 -1.79 4.12 -5.80
C ARG A 306 -1.48 5.18 -6.85
N THR A 307 -0.67 6.18 -6.49
CA THR A 307 -0.27 7.24 -7.41
C THR A 307 0.58 6.71 -8.55
N ILE A 308 1.52 5.81 -8.26
CA ILE A 308 2.36 5.09 -9.22
C ILE A 308 1.51 4.22 -10.16
N GLY A 309 0.63 3.39 -9.60
CA GLY A 309 -0.26 2.53 -10.40
C GLY A 309 -1.18 3.34 -11.32
N ARG A 310 -1.80 4.42 -10.81
CA ARG A 310 -2.62 5.34 -11.63
C ARG A 310 -1.81 6.11 -12.67
N ALA A 311 -0.53 6.34 -12.42
CA ALA A 311 0.36 6.95 -13.40
C ALA A 311 0.64 6.02 -14.59
N GLY A 312 0.36 4.71 -14.46
CA GLY A 312 0.64 3.68 -15.46
C GLY A 312 2.08 3.17 -15.38
N LEU A 313 2.73 3.35 -14.23
CA LEU A 313 4.13 2.98 -14.01
C LEU A 313 4.21 1.60 -13.36
N LEU A 314 5.15 0.78 -13.83
CA LEU A 314 5.47 -0.51 -13.23
C LEU A 314 6.60 -0.31 -12.21
N ALA A 315 6.39 -0.81 -11.00
CA ALA A 315 7.32 -0.62 -9.90
C ALA A 315 7.69 -1.95 -9.24
N ARG A 316 8.96 -2.08 -8.86
CA ARG A 316 9.46 -3.06 -7.90
C ARG A 316 9.45 -2.45 -6.52
N ILE A 317 9.03 -3.22 -5.52
CA ILE A 317 9.03 -2.79 -4.12
C ILE A 317 9.97 -3.72 -3.36
N THR A 318 10.97 -3.15 -2.70
CA THR A 318 11.84 -3.89 -1.77
C THR A 318 11.77 -3.25 -0.40
N ARG A 319 11.89 -4.07 0.64
CA ARG A 319 11.98 -3.58 2.01
C ARG A 319 13.43 -3.49 2.44
N GLU A 320 13.85 -2.33 2.92
CA GLU A 320 15.19 -2.09 3.44
C GLU A 320 15.07 -1.52 4.86
N GLY A 321 15.24 -2.39 5.86
CA GLY A 321 15.00 -2.05 7.26
C GLY A 321 13.54 -1.65 7.55
N THR A 322 13.34 -0.40 7.97
CA THR A 322 12.03 0.18 8.26
C THR A 322 11.41 0.93 7.08
N ALA A 323 12.12 1.09 5.95
CA ALA A 323 11.62 1.79 4.78
C ALA A 323 11.24 0.83 3.64
N LEU A 324 10.32 1.29 2.79
CA LEU A 324 10.01 0.72 1.49
C LEU A 324 10.76 1.51 0.42
N ARG A 325 11.44 0.78 -0.46
CA ARG A 325 12.16 1.31 -1.61
C ARG A 325 11.41 0.88 -2.86
N ILE A 326 10.90 1.86 -3.60
CA ILE A 326 10.02 1.64 -4.75
C ILE A 326 10.79 2.06 -6.00
N SER A 327 11.21 1.10 -6.81
CA SER A 327 11.99 1.33 -8.01
C SER A 327 11.10 1.24 -9.25
N VAL A 328 11.11 2.28 -10.09
CA VAL A 328 10.30 2.42 -11.29
C VAL A 328 11.20 2.52 -12.51
N ALA A 329 11.09 1.56 -13.42
CA ALA A 329 11.81 1.58 -14.69
C ALA A 329 11.21 2.65 -15.62
N LEU A 330 12.06 3.53 -16.16
CA LEU A 330 11.67 4.59 -17.09
C LEU A 330 12.00 4.25 -18.56
N SER A 331 12.89 3.28 -18.77
CA SER A 331 13.26 2.76 -20.10
C SER A 331 12.82 1.31 -20.27
N PRO A 332 12.31 0.90 -21.44
CA PRO A 332 11.83 -0.47 -21.69
C PRO A 332 12.95 -1.53 -21.57
N ASP A 333 14.22 -1.14 -21.74
CA ASP A 333 15.38 -2.03 -21.58
C ASP A 333 15.91 -2.11 -20.13
N ALA A 334 15.40 -1.25 -19.24
CA ALA A 334 15.73 -1.28 -17.82
C ALA A 334 14.80 -2.25 -17.10
N VAL A 335 15.06 -3.56 -17.24
CA VAL A 335 14.52 -4.51 -16.26
C VAL A 335 15.13 -4.10 -14.92
N PRO A 336 14.32 -3.80 -13.87
CA PRO A 336 14.87 -3.41 -12.58
C PRO A 336 15.85 -4.50 -12.14
N ARG A 337 17.10 -4.15 -11.87
CA ARG A 337 18.15 -5.14 -11.53
C ARG A 337 18.08 -5.43 -10.03
N CYS A 338 18.31 -6.69 -9.64
CA CYS A 338 18.42 -7.04 -8.23
C CYS A 338 19.53 -6.20 -7.59
N ALA A 339 19.24 -5.53 -6.47
CA ALA A 339 20.30 -5.06 -5.59
C ALA A 339 21.08 -6.28 -5.10
N SER A 340 22.38 -6.32 -5.41
CA SER A 340 23.28 -7.33 -4.84
C SER A 340 23.32 -7.17 -3.33
N PRO A 341 23.35 -8.26 -2.54
CA PRO A 341 23.56 -8.15 -1.11
C PRO A 341 24.96 -7.58 -0.86
N VAL A 342 25.01 -6.44 -0.18
CA VAL A 342 26.25 -5.90 0.40
C VAL A 342 26.79 -6.96 1.36
N ARG A 343 28.08 -7.30 1.18
CA ARG A 343 28.81 -8.27 2.00
C ARG A 343 29.09 -7.74 3.40
#